data_AF-A0A397UNZ6-F1
#
_entry.id   AF-A0A397UNZ6-F1
#
_cell.length_a   1.000
_cell.length_b   1.000
_cell.length_c   1.000
_cell.angle_alpha   90.00
_cell.angle_beta   90.00
_cell.angle_gamma   90.00
#
_symmetry.space_group_name_H-M   'P 1'
#
loop_
_entity.id
_entity.type
_entity.pdbx_description
1 polymer ?
#
loop_
_entity_poly.entity_id
_entity_poly.type
_entity_poly.pdbx_seq_one_letter_code
_entity_poly.pdbx_strand_id
1 'polypeptide(L)' 'MGDLDLKTSYNDIALPTAWDIKDKSSFIDIDSSGLKVNYTDPDDYKAAIVRANHPVPSEFGIFYF' A
#
# COMPACT_ATOMS: atom_id res chain seq x y z
N MET A 1 -37.38 5.44 -5.03
CA MET A 1 -36.31 4.52 -5.49
C MET A 1 -35.11 4.85 -4.63
N GLY A 2 -34.66 3.91 -3.80
CA GLY A 2 -33.74 4.18 -2.70
C GLY A 2 -32.31 4.41 -3.15
N ASP A 3 -31.76 5.56 -2.77
CA ASP A 3 -30.35 5.94 -2.95
C ASP A 3 -29.61 5.67 -1.62
N LEU A 4 -29.80 4.46 -1.09
CA LEU A 4 -29.11 3.95 0.10
C LEU A 4 -27.86 3.18 -0.34
N ASP A 5 -27.11 3.73 -1.28
CA ASP A 5 -25.80 3.18 -1.63
C ASP A 5 -24.79 3.63 -0.56
N LEU A 6 -24.54 2.70 0.35
CA LEU A 6 -23.24 2.46 0.97
C LEU A 6 -22.48 3.72 1.42
N LYS A 7 -22.99 4.36 2.48
CA LYS A 7 -22.10 5.13 3.35
C LYS A 7 -21.28 4.12 4.15
N THR A 8 -20.22 3.56 3.54
CA THR A 8 -19.15 2.90 4.28
C THR A 8 -18.79 3.82 5.45
N SER A 9 -18.92 3.30 6.66
CA SER A 9 -18.51 4.06 7.84
C SER A 9 -17.03 4.35 7.68
N TYR A 10 -16.58 5.58 7.97
CA TYR A 10 -15.15 5.93 7.89
C TYR A 10 -14.25 4.97 8.70
N ASN A 11 -14.84 4.29 9.69
CA ASN A 11 -14.15 3.27 10.50
C ASN A 11 -13.83 1.98 9.73
N ASP A 12 -14.47 1.74 8.59
CA ASP A 12 -14.26 0.55 7.75
C ASP A 12 -13.22 0.80 6.64
N ILE A 13 -12.73 2.05 6.50
CA ILE A 13 -11.76 2.42 5.48
C ILE A 13 -10.34 2.17 6.00
N ALA A 14 -9.67 1.17 5.44
CA ALA A 14 -8.28 0.89 5.73
C ALA A 14 -7.34 1.84 4.97
N LEU A 15 -6.51 2.57 5.70
CA LEU A 15 -5.50 3.46 5.12
C LEU A 15 -4.21 2.70 4.80
N PRO A 16 -3.48 3.10 3.74
CA PRO A 16 -2.11 2.64 3.52
C PRO A 16 -1.24 3.11 4.69
N THR A 17 -0.71 2.15 5.43
CA THR A 17 0.08 2.38 6.66
C THR A 17 1.45 1.72 6.61
N ALA A 18 1.64 0.74 5.71
CA ALA A 18 2.89 0.03 5.51
C ALA A 18 2.99 -0.52 4.07
N TRP A 19 4.17 -0.98 3.68
CA TRP A 19 4.38 -1.74 2.45
C TRP A 19 3.79 -3.15 2.57
N ASP A 20 3.26 -3.67 1.47
CA ASP A 20 2.71 -5.01 1.42
C ASP A 20 3.82 -6.05 1.28
N ILE A 21 3.90 -6.95 2.26
CA ILE A 21 4.90 -8.03 2.30
C ILE A 21 4.65 -9.13 1.25
N LYS A 22 3.42 -9.25 0.75
CA LYS A 22 3.02 -10.22 -0.27
C LYS A 22 3.06 -9.62 -1.66
N ASP A 23 2.68 -8.35 -1.78
CA ASP A 23 2.53 -7.63 -3.04
C ASP A 23 3.77 -6.81 -3.38
N LYS A 24 4.89 -7.53 -3.52
CA LYS A 24 6.22 -6.98 -3.81
C LYS A 24 6.97 -7.85 -4.81
N SER A 25 7.90 -7.24 -5.51
CA SER A 25 8.85 -7.94 -6.37
C SER A 25 9.78 -8.85 -5.56
N SER A 26 10.34 -9.87 -6.21
CA SER A 26 11.22 -10.86 -5.55
C SER A 26 12.48 -10.27 -4.92
N PHE A 27 12.99 -9.16 -5.48
CA PHE A 27 14.22 -8.48 -5.04
C PHE A 27 13.98 -7.32 -4.08
N ILE A 28 12.82 -7.30 -3.43
CA ILE A 28 12.50 -6.35 -2.38
C ILE A 28 12.44 -7.06 -1.05
N ASP A 29 13.19 -6.58 -0.06
CA ASP A 29 13.03 -6.97 1.33
C ASP A 29 12.44 -5.81 2.15
N ILE A 30 11.56 -6.15 3.08
CA ILE A 30 10.84 -5.18 3.92
C ILE A 30 11.15 -5.53 5.36
N ASP A 31 11.52 -4.53 6.15
CA ASP A 31 11.81 -4.74 7.56
C ASP A 31 10.54 -5.11 8.37
N SER A 32 10.73 -5.49 9.63
CA SER A 32 9.62 -5.86 10.51
C SER A 32 8.65 -4.72 10.81
N SER A 33 9.07 -3.45 10.64
CA SER A 33 8.16 -2.31 10.77
C SER A 33 7.23 -2.15 9.56
N GLY A 34 7.57 -2.74 8.42
CA GLY A 34 6.82 -2.60 7.18
C GLY A 34 7.08 -1.29 6.45
N LEU A 35 8.03 -0.46 6.89
CA LEU A 35 8.26 0.89 6.36
C LEU A 35 9.57 1.02 5.60
N LYS A 36 10.58 0.22 5.95
CA LYS A 36 11.88 0.27 5.27
C LYS A 36 11.93 -0.77 4.16
N VAL A 37 12.28 -0.30 2.97
CA VAL A 37 12.47 -1.12 1.77
C VAL A 37 13.96 -1.24 1.47
N ASN A 38 14.45 -2.46 1.28
CA ASN A 38 15.81 -2.73 0.81
C ASN A 38 15.74 -3.45 -0.53
N TYR A 39 16.51 -2.97 -1.50
CA TYR A 39 16.71 -3.66 -2.76
C TYR A 39 17.79 -4.74 -2.58
N THR A 40 17.53 -5.95 -3.06
CA THR A 40 18.37 -7.12 -2.81
C THR A 40 18.87 -7.82 -4.07
N ASP A 41 18.57 -7.32 -5.28
CA ASP A 41 19.17 -7.87 -6.49
C ASP A 41 20.68 -7.57 -6.46
N PRO A 42 21.57 -8.56 -6.61
CA PRO A 42 23.01 -8.34 -6.75
C PRO A 42 23.35 -7.50 -7.98
N ASP A 43 22.46 -7.57 -8.97
CA ASP A 43 22.55 -6.91 -10.26
C ASP A 43 21.70 -5.62 -10.24
N ASP A 44 22.32 -4.47 -9.93
CA ASP A 44 21.66 -3.14 -9.78
C ASP A 44 21.16 -2.51 -11.09
N TYR A 45 20.66 -3.33 -12.03
CA TYR A 45 20.09 -2.87 -13.30
C TYR A 45 18.61 -3.21 -13.46
N LYS A 46 18.00 -3.95 -12.52
CA LYS A 46 16.59 -4.35 -12.62
C LYS A 46 15.68 -3.45 -11.77
N ALA A 47 14.64 -2.92 -12.39
CA ALA A 47 13.58 -2.25 -11.63
C ALA A 47 12.81 -3.25 -10.76
N ALA A 48 12.42 -2.82 -9.57
CA ALA A 48 11.56 -3.57 -8.67
C ALA A 48 10.47 -2.65 -8.09
N ILE A 49 9.31 -3.24 -7.79
CA ILE A 49 8.14 -2.54 -7.28
C ILE A 49 7.57 -3.23 -6.05
N VAL A 50 6.96 -2.44 -5.17
CA VAL A 50 6.14 -2.86 -4.04
C VAL A 50 4.93 -1.94 -3.94
N ARG A 51 3.77 -2.47 -3.54
CA ARG A 51 2.56 -1.69 -3.28
C ARG A 51 2.36 -1.49 -1.77
N ALA A 52 1.59 -0.48 -1.39
CA ALA A 52 1.14 -0.32 -0.01
C ALA A 52 0.11 -1.40 0.35
N ASN A 53 -0.03 -1.69 1.64
CA ASN A 53 -0.95 -2.72 2.17
C ASN A 53 -2.44 -2.44 1.91
N HIS A 54 -2.79 -1.19 1.60
CA HIS A 54 -4.16 -0.78 1.26
C HIS A 54 -4.13 0.30 0.16
N PRO A 55 -5.20 0.43 -0.65
CA PRO A 55 -5.31 1.53 -1.62
C PRO A 55 -5.53 2.88 -0.92
N VAL A 56 -5.17 3.98 -1.59
CA VAL A 56 -5.55 5.32 -1.16
C VAL A 56 -7.07 5.48 -1.33
N PRO A 57 -7.83 5.75 -0.27
CA PRO A 57 -9.28 5.84 -0.38
C PRO A 57 -9.70 7.16 -1.06
N SER A 58 -10.68 7.07 -1.96
CA SER A 58 -11.19 8.19 -2.76
C SER A 58 -11.93 9.25 -1.94
N GLU A 59 -12.34 8.87 -0.73
CA GLU A 59 -13.05 9.69 0.24
C GLU A 59 -12.15 10.79 0.83
N PHE A 60 -10.83 10.63 0.73
CA PHE A 60 -9.86 11.62 1.17
C PHE A 60 -9.48 12.54 0.00
N GLY A 61 -9.74 13.85 0.15
CA GLY A 61 -9.40 14.83 -0.90
C GLY A 61 -7.89 15.04 -1.08
N ILE A 62 -7.11 14.89 -0.01
CA ILE A 62 -5.65 15.01 -0.03
C ILE A 62 -5.06 13.82 0.71
N PHE A 63 -4.08 13.16 0.10
CA PHE A 63 -3.27 12.12 0.70
C PHE A 63 -1.78 12.45 0.51
N TYR A 64 -0.98 12.27 1.56
CA TYR A 64 0.46 12.56 1.57
C TYR A 64 1.21 11.44 2.29
N PHE A 65 2.38 11.07 1.78
CA PHE A 65 3.23 9.98 2.27
C PHE A 65 4.70 10.38 2.29
#